data_AF-A0A8H8NC04-F1
#
_entry.id   AF-A0A8H8NC04-F1
#
_cell.length_a   1.000
_cell.length_b   1.000
_cell.length_c   1.000
_cell.angle_alpha   90.00
_cell.angle_beta   90.00
_cell.angle_gamma   90.00
#
_symmetry.space_group_name_H-M   'P 1'
#
loop_
_entity.id
_entity.type
_entity.pdbx_description
1 polymer ?
#
loop_
_entity_poly.entity_id
_entity_poly.type
_entity_poly.pdbx_seq_one_letter_code
_entity_poly.pdbx_strand_id
1 'polypeptide(L)'
;MRRIPAAGARIWQNSRPTCLAYTIRPLQLLCDVPTRWSLTYNMIERYLELHPAIAELALQIRINTRITVASHKQYKVLQDILSVLRVAHNAQQLLSAEKTPTLALAFPVYEAVIKHWEQLCGVIPELSHSISSCISKLREYVTCMQDVPVHSLSMFVNPSLKLDWIRDNWTPPQAAAAEAAVRDEMLCIRCLITAAAPPPRMSSSSNRSTQAQNRGYLRLVTAGATLCRASELPPLENSSRPAKFARQSLAPGIHSNHNLTPATRPNTDAWDQMLVNKEFARYMEDNTVSNKQMGSFNLTEYWKVHQYTYPLIFCIAMDVLPVQALSVLSERVFSSSKQTCTSDRNHITPENMEYLQVLKHALIQRRCESQTALENDDLDFVSHKFKNVSLELDEP
;
A
#
# COMPACT_ATOMS: atom_id res chain seq x y z
N MET A 1 39.18 -7.85 -8.51
CA MET A 1 39.52 -6.40 -8.58
C MET A 1 40.78 -6.18 -9.41
N ARG A 2 40.65 -5.90 -10.71
CA ARG A 2 41.69 -5.19 -11.46
C ARG A 2 41.18 -3.77 -11.65
N ARG A 3 41.83 -2.80 -11.02
CA ARG A 3 41.58 -1.37 -11.25
C ARG A 3 41.88 -1.10 -12.73
N ILE A 4 40.85 -0.78 -13.51
CA ILE A 4 41.04 -0.14 -14.81
C ILE A 4 41.68 1.22 -14.51
N PRO A 5 42.79 1.60 -15.15
CA PRO A 5 43.49 2.84 -14.82
C PRO A 5 42.57 4.04 -15.04
N ALA A 6 42.63 4.99 -14.13
CA ALA A 6 41.95 6.29 -14.18
C ALA A 6 42.56 7.19 -15.28
N ALA A 7 42.57 6.71 -16.53
CA ALA A 7 43.08 7.43 -17.70
C ALA A 7 41.97 8.23 -18.43
N GLY A 8 40.69 7.99 -18.13
CA GLY A 8 39.57 8.66 -18.81
C GLY A 8 39.20 10.04 -18.26
N ALA A 9 39.60 10.37 -17.03
CA ALA A 9 39.16 11.61 -16.36
C ALA A 9 40.01 12.85 -16.67
N ARG A 10 41.19 12.70 -17.31
CA ARG A 10 42.13 13.81 -17.57
C ARG A 10 42.05 14.41 -18.97
N ILE A 11 41.16 13.94 -19.84
CA ILE A 11 41.10 14.44 -21.22
C ILE A 11 40.29 15.75 -21.31
N TRP A 12 39.49 16.07 -20.28
CA TRP A 12 38.61 17.26 -20.30
C TRP A 12 39.21 18.55 -19.69
N GLN A 13 40.42 18.52 -19.13
CA GLN A 13 40.96 19.70 -18.39
C GLN A 13 41.94 20.58 -19.18
N ASN A 14 42.50 20.13 -20.30
CA ASN A 14 43.65 20.82 -20.93
C ASN A 14 43.48 21.33 -22.38
N SER A 15 42.25 21.54 -22.85
CA SER A 15 42.01 22.12 -24.18
C SER A 15 41.05 23.31 -24.09
N ARG A 16 41.56 24.54 -24.18
CA ARG A 16 40.78 25.78 -24.38
C ARG A 16 41.07 26.34 -25.79
N PRO A 17 40.20 27.15 -26.40
CA PRO A 17 38.75 26.96 -26.58
C PRO A 17 38.32 27.34 -28.02
N THR A 18 37.83 26.39 -28.82
CA THR A 18 37.16 26.73 -30.11
C THR A 18 35.94 25.87 -30.43
N CYS A 19 35.42 25.12 -29.46
CA CYS A 19 34.18 24.36 -29.63
C CYS A 19 33.09 24.95 -28.73
N LEU A 20 31.92 25.19 -29.34
CA LEU A 20 30.74 25.83 -28.77
C LEU A 20 30.45 25.41 -27.31
N ALA A 21 30.11 26.42 -26.50
CA ALA A 21 29.78 26.33 -25.09
C ALA A 21 28.53 25.47 -24.81
N TYR A 22 28.68 24.15 -24.81
CA TYR A 22 27.67 23.24 -24.27
C TYR A 22 28.02 22.90 -22.83
N THR A 23 27.29 23.49 -21.87
CA THR A 23 27.26 23.03 -20.48
C THR A 23 26.47 21.72 -20.41
N ILE A 24 27.16 20.59 -20.56
CA ILE A 24 26.58 19.25 -20.45
C ILE A 24 26.87 18.70 -19.05
N ARG A 25 25.91 17.99 -18.46
CA ARG A 25 26.11 17.33 -17.17
C ARG A 25 27.18 16.23 -17.32
N PRO A 26 28.15 16.12 -16.40
CA PRO A 26 29.16 15.08 -16.47
C PRO A 26 28.53 13.72 -16.13
N LEU A 27 28.13 12.99 -17.17
CA LEU A 27 27.46 11.71 -17.08
C LEU A 27 28.26 10.61 -17.78
N GLN A 28 28.13 9.38 -17.28
CA GLN A 28 28.68 8.20 -17.93
C GLN A 28 27.61 7.57 -18.85
N LEU A 29 28.03 7.12 -20.04
CA LEU A 29 27.20 6.30 -20.90
C LEU A 29 26.83 4.98 -20.21
N LEU A 30 25.56 4.60 -20.34
CA LEU A 30 25.04 3.36 -19.80
C LEU A 30 25.03 2.30 -20.89
N CYS A 31 25.32 1.06 -20.51
CA CYS A 31 25.10 -0.08 -21.39
C CYS A 31 23.71 -0.66 -21.13
N ASP A 32 23.05 -1.08 -22.20
CA ASP A 32 21.84 -1.87 -22.09
C ASP A 32 22.15 -3.21 -21.42
N VAL A 33 21.26 -3.64 -20.52
CA VAL A 33 21.34 -4.98 -19.90
C VAL A 33 19.97 -5.62 -20.02
N PRO A 34 19.85 -6.78 -20.70
CA PRO A 34 18.55 -7.41 -20.99
C PRO A 34 17.69 -7.70 -19.75
N THR A 35 18.32 -7.84 -18.58
CA THR A 35 17.67 -8.27 -17.35
C THR A 35 17.14 -7.13 -16.48
N ARG A 36 17.27 -5.86 -16.90
CA ARG A 36 16.76 -4.72 -16.13
C ARG A 36 15.85 -3.84 -16.95
N TRP A 37 14.59 -3.84 -16.58
CA TRP A 37 13.57 -2.97 -17.16
C TRP A 37 13.98 -1.50 -17.00
N SER A 38 13.66 -0.68 -18.00
CA SER A 38 14.10 0.73 -18.16
C SER A 38 15.56 1.01 -18.53
N LEU A 39 16.47 0.03 -18.61
CA LEU A 39 17.85 0.33 -18.99
C LEU A 39 17.98 0.82 -20.44
N THR A 40 17.24 0.25 -21.37
CA THR A 40 17.23 0.70 -22.77
C THR A 40 16.76 2.15 -22.86
N TYR A 41 15.71 2.53 -22.10
CA TYR A 41 15.25 3.91 -21.98
C TYR A 41 16.36 4.83 -21.45
N ASN A 42 16.96 4.47 -20.30
CA ASN A 42 18.02 5.25 -19.67
C ASN A 42 19.27 5.38 -20.56
N MET A 43 19.62 4.33 -21.29
CA MET A 43 20.74 4.32 -22.24
C MET A 43 20.48 5.30 -23.38
N ILE A 44 19.30 5.21 -24.02
CA ILE A 44 18.95 6.09 -25.14
C ILE A 44 18.87 7.55 -24.66
N GLU A 45 18.23 7.81 -23.52
CA GLU A 45 18.16 9.15 -22.92
C GLU A 45 19.55 9.72 -22.67
N ARG A 46 20.45 8.94 -22.04
CA ARG A 46 21.83 9.37 -21.78
C ARG A 46 22.59 9.62 -23.06
N TYR A 47 22.41 8.75 -24.06
CA TYR A 47 23.07 8.90 -25.35
C TYR A 47 22.64 10.19 -26.04
N LEU A 48 21.34 10.51 -26.04
CA LEU A 48 20.83 11.74 -26.64
C LEU A 48 21.34 12.98 -25.90
N GLU A 49 21.42 12.96 -24.57
CA GLU A 49 21.99 14.07 -23.78
C GLU A 49 23.48 14.27 -24.05
N LEU A 50 24.25 13.17 -24.17
CA LEU A 50 25.69 13.20 -24.41
C LEU A 50 26.07 13.26 -25.90
N HIS A 51 25.09 13.25 -26.82
CA HIS A 51 25.35 13.17 -28.26
C HIS A 51 26.34 14.24 -28.78
N PRO A 52 26.26 15.53 -28.38
CA PRO A 52 27.24 16.53 -28.82
C PRO A 52 28.67 16.18 -28.39
N ALA A 53 28.85 15.69 -27.16
CA ALA A 53 30.16 15.29 -26.65
C ALA A 53 30.69 14.02 -27.35
N ILE A 54 29.81 13.07 -27.65
CA ILE A 54 30.18 11.83 -28.38
C ILE A 54 30.60 12.16 -29.82
N ALA A 55 29.87 13.05 -30.49
CA ALA A 55 30.18 13.48 -31.85
C ALA A 55 31.54 14.18 -31.91
N GLU A 56 31.81 15.09 -30.97
CA GLU A 56 33.10 15.78 -30.85
C GLU A 56 34.24 14.78 -30.58
N LEU A 57 34.04 13.85 -29.64
CA LEU A 57 35.02 12.81 -29.32
C LEU A 57 35.33 11.93 -30.52
N ALA A 58 34.31 11.55 -31.30
CA ALA A 58 34.48 10.75 -32.50
C ALA A 58 35.26 11.49 -33.60
N LEU A 59 35.14 12.83 -33.67
CA LEU A 59 35.95 13.66 -34.55
C LEU A 59 37.40 13.76 -34.09
N GLN A 60 37.64 13.82 -32.78
CA GLN A 60 38.99 13.95 -32.20
C GLN A 60 39.79 12.63 -32.24
N ILE A 61 39.15 11.46 -32.01
CA ILE A 61 39.83 10.15 -31.88
C ILE A 61 40.01 9.42 -33.24
N ARG A 62 40.18 10.16 -34.35
CA ARG A 62 40.18 9.62 -35.73
C ARG A 62 41.24 8.57 -36.10
N ILE A 63 42.03 8.03 -35.17
CA ILE A 63 43.20 7.21 -35.47
C ILE A 63 43.08 5.73 -35.03
N ASN A 64 42.38 5.36 -33.95
CA ASN A 64 42.43 3.96 -33.45
C ASN A 64 41.11 3.28 -33.04
N THR A 65 39.99 4.01 -32.98
CA THR A 65 38.69 3.41 -32.61
C THR A 65 37.57 4.01 -33.43
N ARG A 66 36.84 3.20 -34.21
CA ARG A 66 35.62 3.63 -34.91
C ARG A 66 34.48 3.75 -33.88
N ILE A 67 34.30 4.94 -33.30
CA ILE A 67 33.09 5.26 -32.54
C ILE A 67 31.98 5.49 -33.57
N THR A 68 30.99 4.60 -33.62
CA THR A 68 29.81 4.75 -34.48
C THR A 68 28.90 5.83 -33.91
N VAL A 69 28.87 7.00 -34.56
CA VAL A 69 27.94 8.08 -34.23
C VAL A 69 26.65 7.88 -35.00
N ALA A 70 25.50 8.06 -34.34
CA ALA A 70 24.21 7.97 -34.99
C ALA A 70 24.09 9.03 -36.09
N SER A 71 23.59 8.64 -37.25
CA SER A 71 23.18 9.59 -38.29
C SER A 71 22.00 10.45 -37.81
N HIS A 72 21.75 11.57 -38.46
CA HIS A 72 20.60 12.43 -38.16
C HIS A 72 19.26 11.67 -38.17
N LYS A 73 19.09 10.73 -39.12
CA LYS A 73 17.89 9.89 -39.19
C LYS A 73 17.81 8.93 -38.00
N GLN A 74 18.91 8.29 -37.63
CA GLN A 74 18.96 7.40 -36.46
C GLN A 74 18.73 8.16 -35.16
N TYR A 75 19.26 9.38 -35.03
CA TYR A 75 19.04 10.25 -33.88
C TYR A 75 17.55 10.57 -33.71
N LYS A 76 16.84 10.92 -34.80
CA LYS A 76 15.38 11.13 -34.79
C LYS A 76 14.62 9.86 -34.38
N VAL A 77 14.95 8.72 -34.99
CA VAL A 77 14.31 7.44 -34.64
C VAL A 77 14.52 7.08 -33.17
N LEU A 78 15.70 7.38 -32.61
CA LEU A 78 15.96 7.19 -31.17
C LEU A 78 15.09 8.10 -30.30
N GLN A 79 14.80 9.33 -30.71
CA GLN A 79 13.87 10.22 -30.02
C GLN A 79 12.44 9.66 -30.05
N ASP A 80 12.02 9.13 -31.20
CA ASP A 80 10.70 8.50 -31.37
C ASP A 80 10.56 7.27 -30.48
N ILE A 81 11.55 6.36 -30.49
CA ILE A 81 11.60 5.20 -29.60
C ILE A 81 11.60 5.63 -28.13
N LEU A 82 12.37 6.66 -27.78
CA LEU A 82 12.41 7.17 -26.41
C LEU A 82 11.04 7.69 -25.96
N SER A 83 10.26 8.31 -26.86
CA SER A 83 8.91 8.79 -26.54
C SER A 83 7.97 7.64 -26.15
N VAL A 84 8.02 6.51 -26.87
CA VAL A 84 7.24 5.30 -26.58
C VAL A 84 7.67 4.68 -25.26
N LEU A 85 8.98 4.51 -25.05
CA LEU A 85 9.53 3.88 -23.84
C LEU A 85 9.29 4.75 -22.59
N ARG A 86 9.20 6.07 -22.73
CA ARG A 86 8.95 7.00 -21.62
C ARG A 86 7.63 6.71 -20.91
N VAL A 87 6.60 6.34 -21.66
CA VAL A 87 5.29 6.00 -21.10
C VAL A 87 5.40 4.82 -20.14
N ALA A 88 6.05 3.73 -20.58
CA ALA A 88 6.31 2.57 -19.73
C ALA A 88 7.27 2.89 -18.58
N HIS A 89 8.31 3.69 -18.83
CA HIS A 89 9.24 4.11 -17.78
C HIS A 89 8.54 4.85 -16.65
N ASN A 90 7.69 5.82 -16.97
CA ASN A 90 6.94 6.60 -15.99
C ASN A 90 5.96 5.74 -15.20
N ALA A 91 5.22 4.85 -15.88
CA ALA A 91 4.33 3.90 -15.24
C ALA A 91 5.09 2.98 -14.26
N GLN A 92 6.24 2.45 -14.68
CA GLN A 92 7.09 1.63 -13.83
C GLN A 92 7.58 2.41 -12.61
N GLN A 93 8.06 3.65 -12.78
CA GLN A 93 8.53 4.47 -11.66
C GLN A 93 7.41 4.73 -10.64
N LEU A 94 6.22 5.07 -11.13
CA LEU A 94 5.05 5.32 -10.29
C LEU A 94 4.67 4.08 -9.47
N LEU A 95 4.60 2.91 -10.11
CA LEU A 95 4.22 1.66 -9.45
C LEU A 95 5.34 1.06 -8.57
N SER A 96 6.57 1.56 -8.71
CA SER A 96 7.75 1.14 -7.93
C SER A 96 8.01 2.01 -6.68
N ALA A 97 7.08 2.90 -6.32
CA ALA A 97 7.22 3.70 -5.11
C ALA A 97 7.21 2.81 -3.84
N GLU A 98 8.14 3.06 -2.92
CA GLU A 98 8.35 2.19 -1.74
C GLU A 98 7.57 2.64 -0.51
N LYS A 99 7.38 3.96 -0.37
CA LYS A 99 6.83 4.59 0.84
C LYS A 99 5.31 4.78 0.80
N THR A 100 4.68 4.37 -0.29
CA THR A 100 3.26 4.60 -0.56
C THR A 100 2.66 3.34 -1.19
N PRO A 101 1.46 2.90 -0.77
CA PRO A 101 0.78 1.78 -1.42
C PRO A 101 0.56 2.03 -2.92
N THR A 102 1.01 1.11 -3.78
CA THR A 102 0.95 1.28 -5.24
C THR A 102 -0.05 0.36 -5.93
N LEU A 103 -0.46 -0.74 -5.29
CA LEU A 103 -1.27 -1.78 -5.92
C LEU A 103 -2.61 -1.27 -6.46
N ALA A 104 -3.27 -0.37 -5.73
CA ALA A 104 -4.54 0.26 -6.13
C ALA A 104 -4.44 1.03 -7.46
N LEU A 105 -3.23 1.48 -7.83
CA LEU A 105 -2.99 2.25 -9.04
C LEU A 105 -2.68 1.36 -10.26
N ALA A 106 -2.49 0.04 -10.09
CA ALA A 106 -2.05 -0.85 -11.17
C ALA A 106 -2.96 -0.76 -12.40
N PHE A 107 -4.27 -0.99 -12.24
CA PHE A 107 -5.22 -0.92 -13.35
C PHE A 107 -5.35 0.49 -13.96
N PRO A 108 -5.56 1.58 -13.18
CA PRO A 108 -5.57 2.94 -13.73
C PRO A 108 -4.31 3.29 -14.54
N VAL A 109 -3.14 2.86 -14.06
CA VAL A 109 -1.86 3.11 -14.74
C VAL A 109 -1.74 2.30 -16.02
N TYR A 110 -2.14 1.03 -16.04
CA TYR A 110 -2.10 0.20 -17.25
C TYR A 110 -3.05 0.74 -18.33
N GLU A 111 -4.27 1.13 -17.96
CA GLU A 111 -5.20 1.77 -18.90
C GLU A 111 -4.66 3.11 -19.44
N ALA A 112 -4.03 3.91 -18.57
CA ALA A 112 -3.35 5.12 -19.01
C ALA A 112 -2.23 4.83 -20.01
N VAL A 113 -1.39 3.81 -19.76
CA VAL A 113 -0.31 3.40 -20.68
C VAL A 113 -0.88 2.98 -22.03
N ILE A 114 -1.92 2.13 -22.03
CA ILE A 114 -2.60 1.67 -23.25
C ILE A 114 -3.09 2.87 -24.05
N LYS A 115 -3.82 3.79 -23.42
CA LYS A 115 -4.37 4.99 -24.06
C LYS A 115 -3.27 5.89 -24.67
N HIS A 116 -2.17 6.12 -23.95
CA HIS A 116 -1.07 6.94 -24.48
C HIS A 116 -0.36 6.26 -25.64
N TRP A 117 -0.20 4.93 -25.59
CA TRP A 117 0.35 4.17 -26.70
C TRP A 117 -0.57 4.16 -27.93
N GLU A 118 -1.89 4.06 -27.75
CA GLU A 118 -2.86 4.20 -28.84
C GLU A 118 -2.77 5.56 -29.53
N GLN A 119 -2.58 6.64 -28.75
CA GLN A 119 -2.34 7.98 -29.30
C GLN A 119 -1.01 8.04 -30.08
N LEU A 120 0.06 7.44 -29.54
CA LEU A 120 1.36 7.40 -30.21
C LEU A 120 1.34 6.60 -31.52
N CYS A 121 0.49 5.58 -31.66
CA CYS A 121 0.29 4.89 -32.94
C CYS A 121 -0.16 5.85 -34.05
N GLY A 122 -0.97 6.86 -33.72
CA GLY A 122 -1.40 7.89 -34.68
C GLY A 122 -0.33 8.93 -34.99
N VAL A 123 0.54 9.24 -34.02
CA VAL A 123 1.61 10.25 -34.17
C VAL A 123 2.83 9.68 -34.88
N ILE A 124 3.17 8.41 -34.61
CA ILE A 124 4.38 7.73 -35.11
C ILE A 124 3.97 6.42 -35.81
N PRO A 125 3.42 6.49 -37.03
CA PRO A 125 2.90 5.32 -37.74
C PRO A 125 3.98 4.28 -38.04
N GLU A 126 5.25 4.68 -38.15
CA GLU A 126 6.38 3.77 -38.38
C GLU A 126 6.61 2.79 -37.21
N LEU A 127 6.22 3.18 -35.99
CA LEU A 127 6.31 2.34 -34.79
C LEU A 127 4.99 1.65 -34.43
N SER A 128 3.91 1.92 -35.16
CA SER A 128 2.55 1.43 -34.87
C SER A 128 2.49 -0.09 -34.66
N HIS A 129 3.19 -0.87 -35.49
CA HIS A 129 3.24 -2.33 -35.34
C HIS A 129 3.84 -2.76 -34.00
N SER A 130 4.97 -2.16 -33.62
CA SER A 130 5.65 -2.47 -32.35
C SER A 130 4.81 -2.04 -31.15
N ILE A 131 4.23 -0.84 -31.21
CA ILE A 131 3.36 -0.31 -30.14
C ILE A 131 2.11 -1.19 -30.00
N SER A 132 1.51 -1.64 -31.10
CA SER A 132 0.34 -2.53 -31.07
C SER A 132 0.66 -3.87 -30.41
N SER A 133 1.85 -4.44 -30.67
CA SER A 133 2.32 -5.62 -29.96
C SER A 133 2.49 -5.37 -28.46
N CYS A 134 3.02 -4.20 -28.05
CA CYS A 134 3.11 -3.81 -26.64
C CYS A 134 1.73 -3.69 -25.98
N ILE A 135 0.77 -3.04 -26.64
CA ILE A 135 -0.61 -2.91 -26.15
C ILE A 135 -1.26 -4.29 -26.00
N SER A 136 -1.13 -5.15 -27.01
CA SER A 136 -1.67 -6.51 -26.97
C SER A 136 -1.13 -7.30 -25.78
N LYS A 137 0.18 -7.19 -25.51
CA LYS A 137 0.79 -7.90 -24.38
C LYS A 137 0.32 -7.33 -23.04
N LEU A 138 0.19 -6.01 -22.94
CA LEU A 138 -0.28 -5.38 -21.70
C LEU A 138 -1.74 -5.74 -21.42
N ARG A 139 -2.60 -5.79 -22.44
CA ARG A 139 -4.00 -6.25 -22.30
C ARG A 139 -4.10 -7.70 -21.80
N GLU A 140 -3.25 -8.60 -22.32
CA GLU A 140 -3.17 -9.98 -21.82
C GLU A 140 -2.89 -10.02 -20.31
N TYR A 141 -1.91 -9.24 -19.83
CA TYR A 141 -1.62 -9.13 -18.40
C TYR A 141 -2.77 -8.55 -17.59
N VAL A 142 -3.42 -7.49 -18.10
CA VAL A 142 -4.59 -6.89 -17.45
C VAL A 142 -5.69 -7.94 -17.27
N THR A 143 -5.99 -8.74 -18.30
CA THR A 143 -6.96 -9.83 -18.22
C THR A 143 -6.57 -10.87 -17.17
N CYS A 144 -5.31 -11.31 -17.13
CA CYS A 144 -4.85 -12.26 -16.12
C CYS A 144 -4.93 -11.73 -14.67
N MET A 145 -4.81 -10.41 -14.49
CA MET A 145 -4.85 -9.78 -13.16
C MET A 145 -6.29 -9.55 -12.66
N GLN A 146 -7.27 -9.48 -13.56
CA GLN A 146 -8.67 -9.20 -13.19
C GLN A 146 -9.27 -10.27 -12.26
N ASP A 147 -8.83 -11.53 -12.39
CA ASP A 147 -9.33 -12.65 -11.59
C ASP A 147 -8.75 -12.68 -10.17
N VAL A 148 -7.73 -11.85 -9.86
CA VAL A 148 -7.04 -11.87 -8.57
C VAL A 148 -7.68 -10.82 -7.63
N PRO A 149 -8.28 -11.25 -6.50
CA PRO A 149 -9.07 -10.36 -5.63
C PRO A 149 -8.22 -9.29 -4.93
N VAL A 150 -6.90 -9.49 -4.79
CA VAL A 150 -6.01 -8.52 -4.13
C VAL A 150 -6.06 -7.12 -4.78
N HIS A 151 -6.30 -7.05 -6.09
CA HIS A 151 -6.40 -5.77 -6.78
C HIS A 151 -7.71 -5.04 -6.48
N SER A 152 -8.85 -5.73 -6.49
CA SER A 152 -10.14 -5.14 -6.14
C SER A 152 -10.18 -4.70 -4.68
N LEU A 153 -9.61 -5.51 -3.78
CA LEU A 153 -9.44 -5.15 -2.36
C LEU A 153 -8.57 -3.90 -2.20
N SER A 154 -7.44 -3.82 -2.92
CA SER A 154 -6.55 -2.67 -2.83
C SER A 154 -7.20 -1.38 -3.32
N MET A 155 -7.97 -1.47 -4.41
CA MET A 155 -8.72 -0.33 -4.94
C MET A 155 -9.83 0.10 -3.99
N PHE A 156 -10.60 -0.86 -3.46
CA PHE A 156 -11.65 -0.61 -2.46
C PHE A 156 -11.10 0.13 -1.24
N VAL A 157 -10.01 -0.36 -0.66
CA VAL A 157 -9.36 0.24 0.51
C VAL A 157 -8.78 1.63 0.23
N ASN A 158 -8.58 2.02 -1.03
CA ASN A 158 -8.11 3.36 -1.36
C ASN A 158 -9.29 4.36 -1.36
N PRO A 159 -9.38 5.33 -0.42
CA PRO A 159 -10.51 6.25 -0.31
C PRO A 159 -10.67 7.21 -1.49
N SER A 160 -9.66 7.36 -2.34
CA SER A 160 -9.71 8.19 -3.55
C SER A 160 -10.25 7.43 -4.77
N LEU A 161 -10.26 6.09 -4.73
CA LEU A 161 -10.73 5.24 -5.84
C LEU A 161 -11.98 4.43 -5.46
N LYS A 162 -11.97 3.83 -4.27
CA LYS A 162 -12.95 2.85 -3.79
C LYS A 162 -13.25 1.82 -4.89
N LEU A 163 -14.53 1.53 -5.13
CA LEU A 163 -14.97 0.73 -6.27
C LEU A 163 -15.46 1.59 -7.44
N ASP A 164 -15.34 2.92 -7.36
CA ASP A 164 -15.88 3.82 -8.39
C ASP A 164 -15.15 3.60 -9.72
N TRP A 165 -13.81 3.53 -9.68
CA TRP A 165 -13.03 3.23 -10.87
C TRP A 165 -13.40 1.87 -11.50
N ILE A 166 -13.64 0.83 -10.67
CA ILE A 166 -14.03 -0.49 -11.18
C ILE A 166 -15.41 -0.41 -11.84
N ARG A 167 -16.37 0.28 -11.21
CA ARG A 167 -17.72 0.45 -11.75
C ARG A 167 -17.73 1.21 -13.08
N ASP A 168 -16.82 2.17 -13.24
CA ASP A 168 -16.73 3.01 -14.43
C ASP A 168 -16.00 2.34 -15.60
N ASN A 169 -15.05 1.44 -15.32
CA ASN A 169 -14.15 0.88 -16.35
C ASN A 169 -14.38 -0.61 -16.65
N TRP A 170 -14.96 -1.39 -15.73
CA TRP A 170 -15.18 -2.83 -15.93
C TRP A 170 -16.60 -3.12 -16.39
N THR A 171 -16.80 -4.31 -16.96
CA THR A 171 -18.15 -4.75 -17.31
C THR A 171 -18.99 -4.97 -16.03
N PRO A 172 -20.32 -4.75 -16.08
CA PRO A 172 -21.18 -4.94 -14.92
C PRO A 172 -21.02 -6.28 -14.17
N PRO A 173 -20.88 -7.46 -14.83
CA PRO A 173 -20.66 -8.72 -14.11
C PRO A 173 -19.30 -8.77 -13.40
N GLN A 174 -18.25 -8.21 -13.99
CA GLN A 174 -16.91 -8.16 -13.38
C GLN A 174 -16.90 -7.22 -12.17
N ALA A 175 -17.55 -6.06 -12.28
CA ALA A 175 -17.69 -5.14 -11.15
C ALA A 175 -18.46 -5.77 -9.98
N ALA A 176 -19.54 -6.51 -10.28
CA ALA A 176 -20.30 -7.25 -9.27
C ALA A 176 -19.47 -8.37 -8.61
N ALA A 177 -18.66 -9.10 -9.39
CA ALA A 177 -17.76 -10.12 -8.87
C ALA A 177 -16.68 -9.51 -7.95
N ALA A 178 -16.12 -8.36 -8.33
CA ALA A 178 -15.16 -7.62 -7.50
C ALA A 178 -15.79 -7.16 -6.17
N GLU A 179 -17.02 -6.65 -6.20
CA GLU A 179 -17.77 -6.27 -4.99
C GLU A 179 -18.07 -7.47 -4.10
N ALA A 180 -18.46 -8.61 -4.69
CA ALA A 180 -18.67 -9.86 -3.95
C ALA A 180 -17.38 -10.33 -3.27
N ALA A 181 -16.25 -10.33 -3.97
CA ALA A 181 -14.95 -10.71 -3.41
C ALA A 181 -14.55 -9.83 -2.20
N VAL A 182 -14.83 -8.53 -2.26
CA VAL A 182 -14.60 -7.61 -1.13
C VAL A 182 -15.47 -8.00 0.09
N ARG A 183 -16.75 -8.27 -0.13
CA ARG A 183 -17.67 -8.67 0.95
C ARG A 183 -17.31 -10.03 1.54
N ASP A 184 -16.90 -10.98 0.71
CA ASP A 184 -16.48 -12.31 1.14
C ASP A 184 -15.23 -12.22 2.03
N GLU A 185 -14.27 -11.35 1.71
CA GLU A 185 -13.11 -11.10 2.58
C GLU A 185 -13.49 -10.41 3.90
N MET A 186 -14.38 -9.42 3.85
CA MET A 186 -14.90 -8.80 5.08
C MET A 186 -15.62 -9.84 5.97
N LEU A 187 -16.37 -10.77 5.37
CA LEU A 187 -17.01 -11.89 6.07
C LEU A 187 -15.98 -12.85 6.65
N CYS A 188 -14.93 -13.19 5.90
CA CYS A 188 -13.84 -14.03 6.37
C CYS A 188 -13.20 -13.45 7.64
N ILE A 189 -12.83 -12.17 7.63
CA ILE A 189 -12.27 -11.45 8.78
C ILE A 189 -13.25 -11.46 9.96
N ARG A 190 -14.53 -11.23 9.70
CA ARG A 190 -15.57 -11.24 10.74
C ARG A 190 -15.66 -12.61 11.44
N CYS A 191 -15.61 -13.69 10.67
CA CYS A 191 -15.57 -15.05 11.17
C CYS A 191 -14.30 -15.31 12.01
N LEU A 192 -13.13 -14.86 11.55
CA LEU A 192 -11.87 -14.98 12.27
C LEU A 192 -11.89 -14.25 13.62
N ILE A 193 -12.37 -13.01 13.65
CA ILE A 193 -12.51 -12.22 14.89
C ILE A 193 -13.46 -12.91 15.87
N THR A 194 -14.59 -13.42 15.38
CA THR A 194 -15.59 -14.10 16.21
C THR A 194 -15.09 -15.43 16.75
N ALA A 195 -14.28 -16.16 15.98
CA ALA A 195 -13.64 -17.41 16.41
C ALA A 195 -12.53 -17.17 17.45
N ALA A 196 -11.80 -16.06 17.35
CA ALA A 196 -10.75 -15.68 18.30
C ALA A 196 -11.30 -15.15 19.64
N ALA A 197 -12.57 -14.71 19.67
CA ALA A 197 -13.20 -14.25 20.90
C ALA A 197 -13.40 -15.44 21.87
N PRO A 198 -12.93 -15.34 23.14
CA PRO A 198 -13.22 -16.38 24.12
C PRO A 198 -14.75 -16.55 24.25
N PRO A 199 -15.25 -17.79 24.44
CA PRO A 199 -16.68 -18.00 24.65
C PRO A 199 -17.12 -17.07 25.79
N PRO A 200 -18.28 -16.40 25.68
CA PRO A 200 -18.71 -15.46 26.70
C PRO A 200 -18.72 -16.20 28.03
N ARG A 201 -17.73 -15.92 28.88
CA ARG A 201 -17.83 -16.23 30.30
C ARG A 201 -18.95 -15.33 30.78
N MET A 202 -20.17 -15.83 30.75
CA MET A 202 -21.29 -15.18 31.39
C MET A 202 -20.92 -15.07 32.86
N SER A 203 -20.32 -13.95 33.26
CA SER A 203 -20.30 -13.49 34.64
C SER A 203 -21.74 -13.14 34.99
N SER A 204 -22.53 -14.19 35.23
CA SER A 204 -23.92 -14.13 35.63
C SER A 204 -24.14 -13.38 36.96
N SER A 205 -23.05 -13.00 37.65
CA SER A 205 -23.10 -12.22 38.89
C SER A 205 -23.51 -10.77 38.66
N SER A 206 -22.97 -10.07 37.66
CA SER A 206 -23.27 -8.64 37.42
C SER A 206 -24.70 -8.44 36.92
N ASN A 207 -25.15 -9.30 36.01
CA ASN A 207 -26.52 -9.26 35.51
C ASN A 207 -27.54 -9.57 36.62
N ARG A 208 -27.24 -10.52 37.53
CA ARG A 208 -28.10 -10.79 38.70
C ARG A 208 -28.12 -9.62 39.68
N SER A 209 -26.99 -8.95 39.92
CA SER A 209 -26.97 -7.77 40.80
C SER A 209 -27.76 -6.60 40.22
N THR A 210 -27.65 -6.32 38.91
CA THR A 210 -28.43 -5.27 38.25
C THR A 210 -29.93 -5.59 38.26
N GLN A 211 -30.30 -6.86 38.04
CA GLN A 211 -31.70 -7.30 38.12
C GLN A 211 -32.27 -7.20 39.55
N ALA A 212 -31.46 -7.51 40.57
CA ALA A 212 -31.85 -7.37 41.97
C ALA A 212 -32.01 -5.90 42.37
N GLN A 213 -31.10 -5.02 41.92
CA GLN A 213 -31.19 -3.58 42.13
C GLN A 213 -32.45 -2.99 41.49
N ASN A 214 -32.73 -3.35 40.23
CA ASN A 214 -33.93 -2.89 39.52
C ASN A 214 -35.22 -3.36 40.21
N ARG A 215 -35.25 -4.61 40.71
CA ARG A 215 -36.38 -5.12 41.51
C ARG A 215 -36.53 -4.40 42.84
N GLY A 216 -35.42 -4.08 43.51
CA GLY A 216 -35.41 -3.34 44.77
C GLY A 216 -35.90 -1.90 44.59
N TYR A 217 -35.43 -1.23 43.54
CA TYR A 217 -35.88 0.11 43.16
C TYR A 217 -37.38 0.13 42.85
N LEU A 218 -37.87 -0.84 42.07
CA LEU A 218 -39.30 -0.94 41.78
C LEU A 218 -40.10 -1.11 43.08
N ARG A 219 -39.68 -2.00 43.98
CA ARG A 219 -40.33 -2.19 45.29
C ARG A 219 -40.35 -0.91 46.12
N LEU A 220 -39.26 -0.14 46.15
CA LEU A 220 -39.19 1.12 46.89
C LEU A 220 -40.18 2.14 46.34
N VAL A 221 -40.23 2.30 45.02
CA VAL A 221 -41.12 3.25 44.34
C VAL A 221 -42.59 2.84 44.53
N THR A 222 -42.91 1.55 44.49
CA THR A 222 -44.30 1.08 44.69
C THR A 222 -44.69 0.97 46.18
N ALA A 223 -43.74 0.94 47.12
CA ALA A 223 -44.03 0.78 48.55
C ALA A 223 -44.92 1.91 49.12
N GLY A 224 -44.83 3.11 48.57
CA GLY A 224 -45.70 4.23 48.96
C GLY A 224 -47.16 4.08 48.54
N ALA A 225 -47.47 3.22 47.57
CA ALA A 225 -48.82 3.03 47.04
C ALA A 225 -49.71 2.13 47.92
N THR A 226 -49.12 1.38 48.87
CA THR A 226 -49.83 0.43 49.76
C THR A 226 -49.48 0.65 51.23
N LEU A 227 -49.37 1.90 51.67
CA LEU A 227 -49.22 2.23 53.08
C LEU A 227 -50.59 2.20 53.78
N CYS A 228 -50.92 1.08 54.41
CA CYS A 228 -52.03 1.00 55.38
C CYS A 228 -51.48 1.05 56.80
N ARG A 229 -52.29 1.51 57.76
CA ARG A 229 -51.91 1.44 59.19
C ARG A 229 -51.80 -0.03 59.58
N ALA A 230 -50.74 -0.42 60.30
CA ALA A 230 -50.53 -1.84 60.67
C ALA A 230 -51.70 -2.46 61.47
N SER A 231 -52.56 -1.63 62.06
CA SER A 231 -53.81 -2.01 62.74
C SER A 231 -54.96 -2.38 61.80
N GLU A 232 -54.82 -2.16 60.49
CA GLU A 232 -55.85 -2.40 59.46
C GLU A 232 -55.54 -3.62 58.57
N LEU A 233 -54.43 -4.33 58.83
CA LEU A 233 -54.06 -5.54 58.09
C LEU A 233 -54.89 -6.75 58.59
N PRO A 234 -55.55 -7.50 57.71
CA PRO A 234 -56.24 -8.73 58.11
C PRO A 234 -55.25 -9.79 58.63
N PRO A 235 -55.66 -10.69 59.55
CA PRO A 235 -54.78 -11.72 60.10
C PRO A 235 -54.21 -12.61 58.98
N LEU A 236 -52.89 -12.84 59.01
CA LEU A 236 -52.20 -13.73 58.08
C LEU A 236 -52.73 -15.17 58.22
N GLU A 237 -53.48 -15.64 57.23
CA GLU A 237 -53.83 -17.05 57.11
C GLU A 237 -52.58 -17.90 56.84
N ASN A 238 -52.36 -18.88 57.71
CA ASN A 238 -51.36 -19.94 57.57
C ASN A 238 -51.69 -20.82 56.35
N SER A 239 -51.20 -20.45 55.18
CA SER A 239 -51.12 -21.34 54.02
C SER A 239 -49.74 -21.98 53.95
N SER A 240 -49.64 -23.14 54.61
CA SER A 240 -48.56 -24.09 54.45
C SER A 240 -48.56 -24.67 53.02
N ARG A 241 -47.52 -24.40 52.23
CA ARG A 241 -46.92 -25.34 51.26
C ARG A 241 -45.62 -24.80 50.65
N PRO A 242 -44.45 -25.39 50.94
CA PRO A 242 -43.23 -25.09 50.21
C PRO A 242 -43.24 -25.81 48.84
N ALA A 243 -43.09 -25.04 47.76
CA ALA A 243 -42.83 -25.59 46.44
C ALA A 243 -41.43 -26.22 46.40
N LYS A 244 -41.39 -27.46 45.90
CA LYS A 244 -40.30 -28.42 45.94
C LYS A 244 -38.96 -27.85 45.43
N PHE A 245 -37.93 -27.94 46.27
CA PHE A 245 -36.53 -27.91 45.84
C PHE A 245 -36.24 -29.19 45.04
N ALA A 246 -36.12 -29.06 43.72
CA ALA A 246 -35.55 -30.11 42.89
C ALA A 246 -34.03 -30.09 43.06
N ARG A 247 -33.51 -30.98 43.91
CA ARG A 247 -32.11 -31.44 43.88
C ARG A 247 -31.94 -32.29 42.62
N GLN A 248 -31.18 -31.80 41.65
CA GLN A 248 -30.61 -32.67 40.61
C GLN A 248 -29.10 -32.81 40.82
N SER A 249 -28.71 -34.08 40.83
CA SER A 249 -27.41 -34.67 41.12
C SER A 249 -26.33 -34.24 40.12
N LEU A 250 -25.11 -34.03 40.60
CA LEU A 250 -23.89 -33.84 39.80
C LEU A 250 -22.75 -34.67 40.40
N ALA A 251 -22.51 -35.85 39.85
CA ALA A 251 -21.22 -36.53 39.82
C ALA A 251 -21.25 -37.60 38.68
N PRO A 252 -20.10 -38.12 38.22
CA PRO A 252 -19.49 -37.75 36.95
C PRO A 252 -19.45 -38.91 35.94
N GLY A 253 -19.22 -38.60 34.66
CA GLY A 253 -19.06 -39.62 33.62
C GLY A 253 -18.28 -39.08 32.42
N ILE A 254 -16.97 -39.33 32.42
CA ILE A 254 -16.13 -39.31 31.23
C ILE A 254 -16.54 -40.50 30.38
N HIS A 255 -17.03 -40.29 29.16
CA HIS A 255 -16.74 -41.17 28.02
C HIS A 255 -16.98 -40.40 26.72
N SER A 256 -15.91 -40.33 25.93
CA SER A 256 -15.88 -39.87 24.55
C SER A 256 -16.93 -40.57 23.71
N ASN A 257 -17.61 -39.81 22.86
CA ASN A 257 -18.01 -40.28 21.54
C ASN A 257 -18.08 -39.09 20.58
N HIS A 258 -17.21 -39.14 19.58
CA HIS A 258 -17.34 -38.38 18.36
C HIS A 258 -18.70 -38.69 17.74
N ASN A 259 -19.55 -37.67 17.62
CA ASN A 259 -20.53 -37.52 16.57
C ASN A 259 -20.95 -36.05 16.57
N LEU A 260 -20.43 -35.31 15.60
CA LEU A 260 -20.83 -33.95 15.29
C LEU A 260 -22.29 -33.98 14.81
N THR A 261 -23.23 -33.77 15.71
CA THR A 261 -24.53 -33.20 15.36
C THR A 261 -24.36 -31.69 15.33
N PRO A 262 -24.67 -31.01 14.21
CA PRO A 262 -24.60 -29.55 14.15
C PRO A 262 -25.70 -29.01 15.06
N ALA A 263 -25.31 -28.52 16.24
CA ALA A 263 -26.18 -27.69 17.04
C ALA A 263 -26.52 -26.45 16.20
N THR A 264 -27.76 -26.34 15.76
CA THR A 264 -28.30 -25.23 15.00
C THR A 264 -28.12 -23.94 15.81
N ARG A 265 -27.03 -23.21 15.56
CA ARG A 265 -26.86 -21.83 16.03
C ARG A 265 -27.90 -20.99 15.28
N PRO A 266 -28.79 -20.27 15.96
CA PRO A 266 -29.76 -19.45 15.26
C PRO A 266 -29.01 -18.24 14.66
N ASN A 267 -29.04 -18.13 13.34
CA ASN A 267 -28.89 -16.87 12.61
C ASN A 267 -27.52 -16.13 12.66
N THR A 268 -26.42 -16.79 13.05
CA THR A 268 -25.07 -16.15 13.07
C THR A 268 -24.65 -15.63 11.69
N ASP A 269 -24.90 -16.39 10.62
CA ASP A 269 -24.47 -16.05 9.27
C ASP A 269 -25.19 -14.79 8.73
N ALA A 270 -26.50 -14.64 9.02
CA ALA A 270 -27.26 -13.50 8.52
C ALA A 270 -26.94 -12.20 9.28
N TRP A 271 -26.69 -12.28 10.59
CA TRP A 271 -26.25 -11.11 11.38
C TRP A 271 -24.86 -10.64 10.97
N ASP A 272 -23.93 -11.56 10.74
CA ASP A 272 -22.58 -11.22 10.27
C ASP A 272 -22.60 -10.63 8.85
N GLN A 273 -23.42 -11.18 7.95
CA GLN A 273 -23.69 -10.57 6.63
C GLN A 273 -24.28 -9.16 6.73
N MET A 274 -25.25 -8.95 7.63
CA MET A 274 -25.84 -7.63 7.83
C MET A 274 -24.80 -6.61 8.33
N LEU A 275 -23.92 -7.00 9.26
CA LEU A 275 -22.85 -6.14 9.77
C LEU A 275 -21.83 -5.77 8.68
N VAL A 276 -21.39 -6.76 7.89
CA VAL A 276 -20.50 -6.54 6.74
C VAL A 276 -21.12 -5.58 5.74
N ASN A 277 -22.37 -5.84 5.35
CA ASN A 277 -23.08 -4.99 4.39
C ASN A 277 -23.26 -3.55 4.92
N LYS A 278 -23.50 -3.39 6.23
CA LYS A 278 -23.63 -2.08 6.85
C LYS A 278 -22.32 -1.30 6.84
N GLU A 279 -21.21 -1.93 7.19
CA GLU A 279 -19.88 -1.29 7.17
C GLU A 279 -19.46 -0.95 5.74
N PHE A 280 -19.65 -1.89 4.81
CA PHE A 280 -19.39 -1.71 3.39
C PHE A 280 -20.18 -0.53 2.81
N ALA A 281 -21.50 -0.49 3.02
CA ALA A 281 -22.36 0.58 2.50
C ALA A 281 -21.95 1.94 3.07
N ARG A 282 -21.68 2.01 4.38
CA ARG A 282 -21.22 3.25 5.02
C ARG A 282 -19.92 3.77 4.40
N TYR A 283 -18.94 2.90 4.17
CA TYR A 283 -17.69 3.31 3.56
C TYR A 283 -17.88 3.73 2.09
N MET A 284 -18.79 3.11 1.35
CA MET A 284 -19.10 3.50 -0.03
C MET A 284 -19.87 4.82 -0.12
N GLU A 285 -20.73 5.13 0.85
CA GLU A 285 -21.50 6.39 0.91
C GLU A 285 -20.65 7.61 1.31
N ASP A 286 -19.57 7.40 2.07
CA ASP A 286 -18.64 8.48 2.41
C ASP A 286 -18.03 9.11 1.16
N ASN A 287 -17.82 10.43 1.16
CA ASN A 287 -17.24 11.11 0.00
C ASN A 287 -15.82 10.60 -0.30
N THR A 288 -15.48 10.45 -1.59
CA THR A 288 -14.11 10.16 -2.00
C THR A 288 -13.19 11.33 -1.65
N VAL A 289 -12.02 11.03 -1.10
CA VAL A 289 -11.04 12.06 -0.76
C VAL A 289 -10.49 12.66 -2.06
N SER A 290 -10.77 13.94 -2.29
CA SER A 290 -10.44 14.61 -3.55
C SER A 290 -8.94 14.54 -3.86
N ASN A 291 -8.63 14.09 -5.07
CA ASN A 291 -7.28 13.85 -5.59
C ASN A 291 -6.45 15.12 -5.83
N LYS A 292 -6.92 16.31 -5.38
CA LYS A 292 -6.20 17.58 -5.52
C LYS A 292 -4.95 17.68 -4.64
N GLN A 293 -4.74 16.72 -3.73
CA GLN A 293 -3.56 16.61 -2.88
C GLN A 293 -2.85 15.25 -3.06
N MET A 294 -2.65 14.82 -4.31
CA MET A 294 -1.91 13.60 -4.69
C MET A 294 -0.50 13.49 -4.05
N GLY A 295 0.05 14.59 -3.50
CA GLY A 295 1.32 14.61 -2.78
C GLY A 295 1.25 14.58 -1.25
N SER A 296 0.07 14.70 -0.63
CA SER A 296 -0.07 14.84 0.84
C SER A 296 -1.00 13.82 1.50
N PHE A 297 -1.71 12.99 0.72
CA PHE A 297 -2.63 12.03 1.31
C PHE A 297 -1.89 10.74 1.70
N ASN A 298 -1.67 10.56 3.00
CA ASN A 298 -1.08 9.35 3.54
C ASN A 298 -2.16 8.30 3.84
N LEU A 299 -2.22 7.28 2.99
CA LEU A 299 -3.19 6.18 3.11
C LEU A 299 -3.11 5.46 4.45
N THR A 300 -1.90 5.30 5.00
CA THR A 300 -1.70 4.64 6.30
C THR A 300 -2.22 5.48 7.46
N GLU A 301 -2.10 6.80 7.37
CA GLU A 301 -2.62 7.72 8.38
C GLU A 301 -4.14 7.77 8.37
N TYR A 302 -4.74 7.79 7.16
CA TYR A 302 -6.19 7.68 7.00
C TYR A 302 -6.75 6.46 7.73
N TRP A 303 -6.18 5.28 7.50
CA TRP A 303 -6.65 4.04 8.11
C TRP A 303 -6.40 3.98 9.62
N LYS A 304 -5.31 4.58 10.13
CA LYS A 304 -5.09 4.73 11.58
C LYS A 304 -6.18 5.53 12.27
N VAL A 305 -6.65 6.60 11.65
CA VAL A 305 -7.75 7.43 12.19
C VAL A 305 -9.09 6.69 12.12
N HIS A 306 -9.33 5.92 11.06
CA HIS A 306 -10.61 5.27 10.79
C HIS A 306 -10.71 3.82 11.31
N GLN A 307 -9.72 3.32 12.05
CA GLN A 307 -9.67 1.94 12.55
C GLN A 307 -10.92 1.52 13.36
N TYR A 308 -11.53 2.45 14.11
CA TYR A 308 -12.72 2.18 14.92
C TYR A 308 -14.03 2.43 14.15
N THR A 309 -13.96 3.20 13.06
CA THR A 309 -15.10 3.49 12.18
C THR A 309 -15.37 2.33 11.24
N TYR A 310 -14.32 1.72 10.72
CA TYR A 310 -14.36 0.60 9.77
C TYR A 310 -13.42 -0.54 10.23
N PRO A 311 -13.76 -1.27 11.30
CA PRO A 311 -12.88 -2.27 11.87
C PRO A 311 -12.58 -3.45 10.94
N LEU A 312 -13.54 -3.88 10.11
CA LEU A 312 -13.33 -5.00 9.18
C LEU A 312 -12.49 -4.54 7.99
N ILE A 313 -12.81 -3.38 7.41
CA ILE A 313 -12.06 -2.84 6.28
C ILE A 313 -10.63 -2.47 6.70
N PHE A 314 -10.45 -1.97 7.93
CA PHE A 314 -9.12 -1.67 8.48
C PHE A 314 -8.22 -2.91 8.51
N CYS A 315 -8.74 -4.07 8.90
CA CYS A 315 -7.98 -5.32 8.85
C CYS A 315 -7.53 -5.66 7.42
N ILE A 316 -8.44 -5.58 6.44
CA ILE A 316 -8.10 -5.76 5.01
C ILE A 316 -7.03 -4.75 4.60
N ALA A 317 -7.15 -3.50 5.03
CA ALA A 317 -6.22 -2.44 4.67
C ALA A 317 -4.79 -2.74 5.16
N MET A 318 -4.64 -3.26 6.37
CA MET A 318 -3.32 -3.59 6.91
C MET A 318 -2.64 -4.74 6.17
N ASP A 319 -3.42 -5.67 5.60
CA ASP A 319 -2.89 -6.80 4.83
C ASP A 319 -2.61 -6.43 3.37
N VAL A 320 -3.45 -5.60 2.75
CA VAL A 320 -3.41 -5.33 1.31
C VAL A 320 -2.55 -4.12 0.95
N LEU A 321 -2.55 -3.06 1.76
CA LEU A 321 -1.77 -1.84 1.43
C LEU A 321 -0.26 -2.04 1.33
N PRO A 322 0.38 -2.94 2.11
CA PRO A 322 1.81 -3.23 1.96
C PRO A 322 2.16 -3.94 0.65
N VAL A 323 1.18 -4.52 -0.05
CA VAL A 323 1.42 -5.24 -1.31
C VAL A 323 1.83 -4.24 -2.39
N GLN A 324 2.94 -4.52 -3.06
CA GLN A 324 3.47 -3.68 -4.12
C GLN A 324 2.95 -4.12 -5.48
N ALA A 325 2.69 -3.15 -6.35
CA ALA A 325 2.28 -3.43 -7.73
C ALA A 325 3.37 -4.13 -8.56
N LEU A 326 4.65 -3.88 -8.26
CA LEU A 326 5.78 -4.39 -9.04
C LEU A 326 6.88 -4.98 -8.14
N SER A 327 7.57 -6.02 -8.65
CA SER A 327 8.72 -6.68 -8.00
C SER A 327 10.03 -5.88 -8.01
N VAL A 328 10.02 -4.66 -8.53
CA VAL A 328 11.24 -3.86 -8.75
C VAL A 328 12.04 -3.64 -7.45
N LEU A 329 11.39 -3.63 -6.28
CA LEU A 329 12.09 -3.46 -5.01
C LEU A 329 12.88 -4.69 -4.59
N SER A 330 12.26 -5.87 -4.65
CA SER A 330 12.94 -7.11 -4.33
C SER A 330 14.10 -7.33 -5.31
N GLU A 331 13.89 -7.05 -6.60
CA GLU A 331 14.94 -7.08 -7.62
C GLU A 331 16.09 -6.11 -7.34
N ARG A 332 15.81 -4.89 -6.83
CA ARG A 332 16.85 -3.94 -6.41
C ARG A 332 17.65 -4.45 -5.23
N VAL A 333 16.99 -5.03 -4.23
CA VAL A 333 17.65 -5.64 -3.07
C VAL A 333 18.57 -6.78 -3.53
N PHE A 334 18.06 -7.74 -4.30
CA PHE A 334 18.85 -8.87 -4.82
C PHE A 334 19.94 -8.44 -5.81
N SER A 335 19.68 -7.44 -6.65
CA SER A 335 20.70 -6.83 -7.51
C SER A 335 21.88 -6.29 -6.71
N SER A 336 21.59 -5.60 -5.60
CA SER A 336 22.61 -5.03 -4.72
C SER A 336 23.37 -6.10 -3.93
N SER A 337 22.81 -7.31 -3.85
CA SER A 337 23.33 -8.45 -3.13
C SER A 337 24.31 -9.27 -3.98
N LYS A 338 24.32 -9.06 -5.31
CA LYS A 338 25.22 -9.74 -6.25
C LYS A 338 26.68 -9.69 -5.80
N GLN A 339 27.17 -8.53 -5.36
CA GLN A 339 28.58 -8.39 -4.93
C GLN A 339 28.89 -9.15 -3.63
N THR A 340 27.88 -9.38 -2.78
CA THR A 340 27.95 -10.25 -1.61
C THR A 340 27.80 -11.73 -1.97
N CYS A 341 27.14 -12.07 -3.08
CA CYS A 341 26.92 -13.46 -3.50
C CYS A 341 27.96 -14.00 -4.50
N THR A 342 28.65 -13.15 -5.27
CA THR A 342 29.48 -13.61 -6.39
C THR A 342 30.76 -14.34 -5.95
N SER A 343 31.20 -15.28 -6.79
CA SER A 343 32.31 -16.24 -6.61
C SER A 343 33.67 -15.67 -6.23
N ASP A 344 33.91 -14.37 -6.35
CA ASP A 344 35.26 -13.83 -6.19
C ASP A 344 35.76 -13.81 -4.73
N ARG A 345 34.91 -14.10 -3.70
CA ARG A 345 35.40 -14.32 -2.31
C ARG A 345 34.44 -14.75 -1.17
N ASN A 346 33.26 -15.34 -1.37
CA ASN A 346 32.33 -15.53 -0.22
C ASN A 346 31.87 -16.98 0.03
N HIS A 347 32.25 -17.54 1.19
CA HIS A 347 31.62 -18.70 1.84
C HIS A 347 30.53 -18.23 2.82
N ILE A 348 29.53 -17.49 2.32
CA ILE A 348 28.40 -17.06 3.15
C ILE A 348 27.28 -18.10 3.07
N THR A 349 26.79 -18.56 4.22
CA THR A 349 25.62 -19.45 4.26
C THR A 349 24.37 -18.67 3.83
N PRO A 350 23.33 -19.34 3.29
CA PRO A 350 22.06 -18.70 2.96
C PRO A 350 21.45 -17.91 4.13
N GLU A 351 21.56 -18.45 5.35
CA GLU A 351 21.09 -17.83 6.60
C GLU A 351 21.83 -16.51 6.89
N ASN A 352 23.17 -16.52 6.84
CA ASN A 352 23.97 -15.32 7.07
C ASN A 352 23.74 -14.27 5.97
N MET A 353 23.45 -14.73 4.75
CA MET A 353 23.10 -13.86 3.64
C MET A 353 21.77 -13.14 3.88
N GLU A 354 20.76 -13.87 4.39
CA GLU A 354 19.48 -13.29 4.79
C GLU A 354 19.65 -12.23 5.87
N TYR A 355 20.33 -12.57 6.98
CA TYR A 355 20.61 -11.62 8.07
C TYR A 355 21.33 -10.38 7.57
N LEU A 356 22.31 -10.54 6.67
CA LEU A 356 23.04 -9.41 6.09
C LEU A 356 22.13 -8.52 5.24
N GLN A 357 21.24 -9.09 4.42
CA GLN A 357 20.31 -8.28 3.61
C GLN A 357 19.33 -7.51 4.50
N VAL A 358 18.78 -8.15 5.54
CA VAL A 358 17.89 -7.50 6.51
C VAL A 358 18.61 -6.36 7.24
N LEU A 359 19.82 -6.63 7.75
CA LEU A 359 20.63 -5.62 8.44
C LEU A 359 21.01 -4.45 7.52
N LYS A 360 21.43 -4.74 6.28
CA LYS A 360 21.75 -3.73 5.27
C LYS A 360 20.54 -2.85 4.98
N HIS A 361 19.36 -3.43 4.78
CA HIS A 361 18.14 -2.68 4.54
C HIS A 361 17.78 -1.79 5.74
N ALA A 362 17.82 -2.33 6.96
CA ALA A 362 17.54 -1.58 8.19
C ALA A 362 18.50 -0.40 8.40
N LEU A 363 19.80 -0.57 8.12
CA LEU A 363 20.79 0.50 8.21
C LEU A 363 20.58 1.59 7.15
N ILE A 364 20.19 1.22 5.93
CA ILE A 364 19.86 2.18 4.87
C ILE A 364 18.63 3.01 5.27
N GLN A 365 17.57 2.37 5.77
CA GLN A 365 16.36 3.08 6.22
C GLN A 365 16.69 4.08 7.33
N ARG A 366 17.43 3.67 8.38
CA ARG A 366 17.85 4.56 9.47
C ARG A 366 18.66 5.76 8.97
N ARG A 367 19.55 5.56 7.99
CA ARG A 367 20.33 6.65 7.41
C ARG A 367 19.43 7.62 6.65
N CYS A 368 18.50 7.10 5.84
CA CYS A 368 17.54 7.92 5.13
C CYS A 368 16.67 8.73 6.09
N GLU A 369 16.15 8.13 7.16
CA GLU A 369 15.38 8.82 8.21
C GLU A 369 16.20 9.92 8.89
N SER A 370 17.45 9.63 9.23
CA SER A 370 18.37 10.61 9.85
C SER A 370 18.68 11.77 8.91
N GLN A 371 18.83 11.50 7.61
CA GLN A 371 19.10 12.52 6.60
C GLN A 371 17.87 13.40 6.34
N THR A 372 16.66 12.81 6.31
CA THR A 372 15.41 13.58 6.23
C THR A 372 15.14 14.40 7.49
N ALA A 373 15.58 13.94 8.67
CA ALA A 373 15.47 14.69 9.91
C ALA A 373 16.38 15.94 9.90
N LEU A 374 17.60 15.83 9.35
CA LEU A 374 18.51 16.96 9.17
C LEU A 374 18.01 17.95 8.11
N GLU A 375 17.47 17.47 6.98
CA GLU A 375 16.88 18.33 5.93
C GLU A 375 15.62 19.06 6.40
N ASN A 376 14.85 18.48 7.33
CA ASN A 376 13.69 19.14 7.93
C ASN A 376 14.08 20.15 9.04
N ASP A 377 15.20 19.95 9.74
CA ASP A 377 15.74 20.92 10.71
C ASP A 377 16.40 22.13 10.02
N ASP A 378 16.91 21.98 8.79
CA ASP A 378 17.55 23.06 8.02
C ASP A 378 16.54 24.07 7.40
N LEU A 379 15.23 23.86 7.57
CA LEU A 379 14.18 24.79 7.10
C LEU A 379 13.44 25.55 8.23
N ASP A 380 13.88 25.44 9.49
CA ASP A 380 13.33 26.25 10.60
C ASP A 380 14.37 27.19 11.25
N PHE A 381 15.48 27.47 10.56
CA PHE A 381 16.55 28.33 11.09
C PHE A 381 16.27 29.84 11.02
N VAL A 382 15.08 30.26 10.55
CA VAL A 382 14.72 31.69 10.41
C VAL A 382 13.51 32.10 11.28
N SER A 383 12.76 31.19 11.90
CA SER A 383 11.58 31.57 12.70
C SER A 383 11.86 31.81 14.20
N HIS A 384 13.03 31.42 14.72
CA HIS A 384 13.31 31.46 16.16
C HIS A 384 14.32 32.51 16.67
N LYS A 385 14.68 33.53 15.85
CA LYS A 385 15.60 34.61 16.28
C LYS A 385 15.05 36.03 16.34
N PHE A 386 13.74 36.22 16.36
CA PHE A 386 13.12 37.54 16.66
C PHE A 386 11.92 37.47 17.61
N LYS A 387 12.10 36.83 18.76
CA LYS A 387 11.28 37.06 19.96
C LYS A 387 12.23 37.23 21.14
N ASN A 388 12.71 38.46 21.30
CA ASN A 388 13.22 39.09 22.54
C ASN A 388 14.10 40.28 22.15
N VAL A 389 13.48 41.31 21.57
CA VAL A 389 14.01 42.68 21.66
C VAL A 389 12.88 43.47 22.30
N SER A 390 12.92 43.55 23.63
CA SER A 390 12.15 44.55 24.37
C SER A 390 12.75 45.90 24.02
N LEU A 391 12.01 46.70 23.25
CA LEU A 391 12.27 48.12 23.11
C LEU A 391 11.71 48.80 24.35
N GLU A 392 12.56 48.98 25.37
CA GLU A 392 12.30 49.96 26.41
C GLU A 392 12.57 51.35 25.82
N LEU A 393 11.50 52.13 25.77
CA LEU A 393 11.49 53.57 25.57
C LEU A 393 12.22 54.22 26.74
N ASP A 394 13.16 55.11 26.46
CA ASP A 394 13.47 56.24 27.33
C ASP A 394 13.95 57.42 26.47
N GLU A 395 13.06 58.38 26.31
CA GLU A 395 13.39 59.81 26.18
C GLU A 395 13.29 60.41 27.60
N PRO A 396 14.04 61.47 27.95
CA PRO A 396 14.06 62.72 27.18
C PRO A 396 15.44 63.25 26.78
#